data_AF-A0A8J6A832-F1
#
_entry.id   AF-A0A8J6A832-F1
#
_cell.length_a   1.000
_cell.length_b   1.000
_cell.length_c   1.000
_cell.angle_alpha   90.00
_cell.angle_beta   90.00
_cell.angle_gamma   90.00
#
_symmetry.space_group_name_H-M   'P 1'
#
loop_
_entity.id
_entity.type
_entity.pdbx_description
1 polymer ?
#
loop_
_entity_poly.entity_id
_entity_poly.type
_entity_poly.pdbx_seq_one_letter_code
_entity_poly.pdbx_strand_id
1 'polypeptide(L)' 'MALYFCSGTLRDQAQFQHYALNVPLYTHFTSPIRRFADVVVHRLLATALGEGQATAGAGPLRQRRAAARRG' A
#
# COMPACT_ATOMS: atom_id res chain seq x y z
N MET A 1 18.63 -9.82 -3.18
CA MET A 1 17.40 -10.02 -3.97
C MET A 1 16.40 -8.95 -3.55
N ALA A 2 15.69 -8.31 -4.48
CA ALA A 2 14.62 -7.36 -4.12
C ALA A 2 13.34 -8.12 -3.75
N LEU A 3 12.62 -7.64 -2.74
CA LEU A 3 11.41 -8.28 -2.21
C LEU A 3 10.23 -7.32 -2.26
N TYR A 4 9.04 -7.85 -2.54
CA TYR A 4 7.79 -7.12 -2.37
C TYR A 4 7.34 -7.20 -0.91
N PHE A 5 6.83 -6.10 -0.39
CA PHE A 5 6.26 -6.04 0.95
C PHE A 5 5.08 -5.06 0.97
N CYS A 6 4.16 -5.25 1.91
CA CYS A 6 3.08 -4.30 2.17
C CYS A 6 3.57 -3.21 3.12
N SER A 7 3.23 -1.95 2.85
CA SER A 7 3.62 -0.82 3.71
C SER A 7 3.11 -0.93 5.15
N GLY A 8 2.02 -1.68 5.39
CA GLY A 8 1.51 -1.94 6.74
C GLY A 8 2.24 -3.06 7.52
N THR A 9 3.07 -3.86 6.85
CA THR A 9 3.79 -4.98 7.47
C THR A 9 5.09 -4.53 8.13
N LEU A 10 5.83 -3.62 7.48
CA LEU A 10 7.05 -3.03 8.01
C LEU A 10 6.74 -1.66 8.61
N ARG A 11 7.09 -1.46 9.89
CA ARG A 11 6.81 -0.20 10.61
C ARG A 11 7.87 0.88 10.38
N ASP A 12 9.08 0.45 10.05
CA ASP A 12 10.22 1.31 9.83
C ASP A 12 10.35 1.64 8.33
N GLN A 13 10.18 2.93 8.00
CA GLN A 13 10.25 3.41 6.62
C GLN A 13 11.67 3.42 6.05
N ALA A 14 12.71 3.40 6.90
CA ALA A 14 14.09 3.32 6.42
C ALA A 14 14.35 2.03 5.64
N GLN A 15 13.58 0.97 5.93
CA GLN A 15 13.69 -0.32 5.26
C GLN A 15 13.04 -0.35 3.86
N PHE A 16 12.36 0.72 3.46
CA PHE A 16 11.67 0.77 2.17
C PHE A 16 12.62 1.19 1.04
N GLN A 17 13.82 1.65 1.39
CA GLN A 17 14.80 2.15 0.46
C GLN A 17 15.30 1.05 -0.49
N HIS A 18 15.22 1.32 -1.79
CA HIS A 18 15.71 0.42 -2.81
C HIS A 18 17.21 0.64 -3.03
N TYR A 19 18.05 -0.19 -2.41
CA TYR A 19 19.51 -0.06 -2.40
C TYR A 19 20.12 0.24 -3.79
N ALA A 20 19.78 -0.58 -4.80
CA ALA A 20 20.38 -0.46 -6.12
C ALA A 20 19.93 0.76 -6.94
N LEU A 21 18.76 1.34 -6.60
CA LEU A 21 18.20 2.49 -7.32
C LEU A 21 18.41 3.80 -6.53
N ASN A 22 18.91 3.71 -5.29
CA ASN A 22 19.07 4.82 -4.36
C ASN A 22 17.81 5.69 -4.22
N VAL A 23 16.63 5.07 -4.22
CA VAL A 23 15.35 5.75 -4.02
C VAL A 23 14.67 5.27 -2.72
N PRO A 24 14.00 6.17 -1.98
CA PRO A 24 13.37 5.82 -0.70
C PRO A 24 12.11 4.95 -0.86
N LEU A 25 11.44 5.02 -2.00
CA LEU A 25 10.23 4.26 -2.31
C LEU A 25 10.29 3.77 -3.75
N TYR A 26 9.92 2.52 -3.96
CA TYR A 26 9.84 1.92 -5.30
C TYR A 26 8.75 0.86 -5.35
N THR A 27 8.05 0.80 -6.48
CA THR A 27 7.08 -0.27 -6.78
C THR A 27 7.08 -0.57 -8.28
N HIS A 28 6.64 -1.77 -8.66
CA HIS A 28 6.44 -2.12 -10.06
C HIS A 28 5.01 -1.78 -10.51
N PHE A 29 4.89 -1.30 -11.74
CA PHE A 29 3.64 -0.78 -12.29
C PHE A 29 3.47 -1.00 -13.80
N THR A 30 4.58 -1.06 -14.56
CA THR A 30 4.55 -0.95 -16.02
C THR A 30 4.20 -2.25 -16.77
N SER A 31 4.10 -3.39 -16.08
CA SER A 31 3.95 -4.72 -16.69
C SER A 31 2.81 -5.56 -16.08
N PRO A 32 1.57 -5.04 -15.97
CA PRO A 32 0.44 -5.73 -15.33
C PRO A 32 0.05 -7.07 -15.98
N ILE A 33 0.36 -7.28 -17.26
CA ILE A 33 0.07 -8.54 -17.96
C ILE A 33 0.95 -9.68 -17.45
N ARG A 34 2.20 -9.38 -17.05
CA ARG A 34 3.21 -10.38 -16.69
C ARG A 34 3.53 -10.42 -15.20
N ARG A 35 3.06 -9.44 -14.41
CA ARG A 35 3.36 -9.31 -12.99
C ARG A 35 2.10 -9.01 -12.19
N PHE A 36 1.76 -9.93 -11.28
CA PHE A 36 0.60 -9.74 -10.41
C PHE A 36 0.76 -8.55 -9.45
N ALA A 37 2.00 -8.25 -9.01
CA ALA A 37 2.27 -7.08 -8.18
C ALA A 37 1.78 -5.77 -8.86
N ASP A 38 2.06 -5.61 -10.14
CA ASP A 38 1.63 -4.45 -10.92
C ASP A 38 0.09 -4.37 -10.98
N VAL A 39 -0.61 -5.50 -11.15
CA VAL A 39 -2.09 -5.54 -11.09
C VAL A 39 -2.63 -5.02 -9.76
N VAL A 40 -2.01 -5.40 -8.64
CA VAL A 40 -2.41 -4.89 -7.32
C VAL A 40 -2.19 -3.38 -7.23
N VAL A 41 -1.04 -2.88 -7.71
CA VAL A 41 -0.75 -1.44 -7.72
C VAL A 41 -1.70 -0.66 -8.62
N HIS A 42 -2.07 -1.19 -9.79
CA HIS A 42 -3.08 -0.59 -10.68
C HIS A 42 -4.44 -0.46 -9.97
N ARG A 43 -4.87 -1.48 -9.22
CA ARG A 43 -6.11 -1.41 -8.42
C ARG A 43 -6.02 -0.38 -7.30
N LEU A 44 -4.89 -0.35 -6.57
CA LEU A 44 -4.66 0.63 -5.51
C LEU A 44 -4.66 2.06 -6.04
N LEU A 45 -4.05 2.28 -7.22
CA LEU A 45 -4.04 3.59 -7.88
C LEU A 45 -5.44 4.00 -8.31
N ALA A 46 -6.23 3.11 -8.91
CA ALA A 46 -7.62 3.39 -9.27
C ALA A 46 -8.46 3.78 -8.06
N THR A 47 -8.30 3.09 -6.92
CA THR A 47 -8.97 3.47 -5.66
C THR A 47 -8.47 4.83 -5.14
N ALA A 48 -7.17 5.12 -5.22
CA ALA A 48 -6.60 6.39 -4.78
C ALA A 48 -7.08 7.59 -5.62
N LEU A 49 -7.36 7.36 -6.92
CA LEU A 49 -7.92 8.36 -7.83
C LEU A 49 -9.46 8.47 -7.74
N GLY A 50 -10.12 7.62 -6.94
CA GLY A 50 -11.58 7.59 -6.82
C GLY A 50 -12.31 6.89 -7.98
N GLU A 51 -11.58 6.27 -8.90
CA GLU A 51 -12.12 5.49 -10.03
C GLU A 51 -12.45 4.05 -9.62
N GLY A 52 -11.87 3.57 -8.51
CA GLY A 52 -12.16 2.27 -7.92
C GLY A 52 -13.52 2.26 -7.25
N GLN A 53 -14.58 1.98 -8.00
CA GLN A 53 -15.89 1.61 -7.45
C GLN A 53 -15.73 0.39 -6.54
N ALA A 54 -15.92 0.61 -5.24
CA ALA A 54 -15.96 -0.45 -4.24
C ALA A 54 -17.22 -1.30 -4.46
N THR A 55 -17.12 -2.33 -5.30
CA THR A 55 -17.99 -3.49 -5.14
C THR A 55 -17.60 -4.17 -3.82
N ALA A 56 -18.54 -4.10 -2.88
CA ALA A 56 -18.56 -4.73 -1.56
C ALA A 56 -17.64 -4.15 -0.45
N GLY A 57 -18.24 -3.31 0.41
CA GLY A 57 -18.14 -3.54 1.85
C GLY A 57 -17.03 -2.85 2.64
N ALA A 58 -16.64 -1.63 2.31
CA ALA A 58 -15.91 -0.78 3.25
C ALA A 58 -16.82 0.34 3.75
N GLY A 59 -17.73 -0.01 4.67
CA GLY A 59 -18.29 1.00 5.57
C GLY A 59 -17.15 1.76 6.25
N PRO A 60 -17.37 3.02 6.67
CA PRO A 60 -16.31 3.84 7.24
C PRO A 60 -15.63 3.05 8.36
N LEU A 61 -14.32 2.81 8.22
CA LEU A 61 -13.47 2.35 9.30
C LEU A 61 -13.56 3.41 10.38
N ARG A 62 -14.55 3.22 11.26
CA ARG A 62 -14.79 4.00 12.45
C ARG A 62 -13.46 4.05 13.18
N GLN A 63 -12.82 5.20 13.14
CA GLN A 63 -11.69 5.54 14.00
C GLN A 63 -12.14 5.17 15.41
N ARG A 64 -11.73 4.00 15.88
CA ARG A 64 -11.89 3.62 17.28
C ARG A 64 -10.92 4.54 18.00
N ARG A 65 -11.45 5.70 18.41
CA ARG A 65 -10.80 6.67 19.28
C ARG A 65 -9.96 5.90 20.28
N ALA A 66 -8.66 6.19 20.27
CA ALA A 66 -7.79 5.98 21.41
C ALA A 66 -8.32 6.85 22.57
N ALA A 67 -9.37 6.36 23.25
CA ALA A 67 -9.70 6.82 24.58
C ALA A 67 -8.79 6.03 25.52
N ALA A 68 -7.52 6.47 25.58
CA ALA A 68 -6.65 6.18 26.70
C ALA A 68 -7.38 6.66 27.96
N ARG A 69 -7.91 5.69 28.71
CA ARG A 69 -8.51 5.91 30.02
C ARG A 69 -7.43 6.55 30.90
N ARG A 70 -7.66 7.81 31.28
CA ARG A 70 -7.12 8.35 32.52
C ARG A 70 -7.81 7.60 33.66
N GLY A 71 -7.02 7.10 34.59
CA GLY A 71 -7.41 6.39 35.79
C GLY A 71 -6.14 5.99 36.50
#